data_AF-A0A519I8Y8-F1
#
_entry.id   AF-A0A519I8Y8-F1
#
_cell.length_a   1.000
_cell.length_b   1.000
_cell.length_c   1.000
_cell.angle_alpha   90.00
_cell.angle_beta   90.00
_cell.angle_gamma   90.00
#
_symmetry.space_group_name_H-M   'P 1'
#
loop_
_entity.id
_entity.type
_entity.pdbx_description
1 polymer ?
#
loop_
_entity_poly.entity_id
_entity_poly.type
_entity_poly.pdbx_seq_one_letter_code
_entity_poly.pdbx_strand_id
1 'polypeptide(L)'
;MTPWHPAPSTRALAMAGAALLGLLGLAFAAAAWTRQIDLFSLVPPGGTSADFSDAQRQDLHRTFFTIWAALVLVTPALVFFVWRRGSALAGSLWRAFWTASLLAFAVHFYWAAVVMFGNDWGRILHTPRVSAPVLDTVFAVWWCIDVLLAWAYRGEPGWVRVQRWLVHILAFILFFMGAAREGELLASRALGWSMAVIVAAALGWALWQRLRQRRPAAVV
;
A
#
# COMPACT_ATOMS: atom_id res chain seq x y z
N MET A 1 26.85 -5.43 18.83
CA MET A 1 25.48 -5.53 18.30
C MET A 1 25.57 -6.05 16.87
N THR A 2 25.03 -7.24 16.58
CA THR A 2 24.98 -7.76 15.22
C THR A 2 24.07 -6.87 14.37
N PRO A 3 24.48 -6.48 13.14
CA PRO A 3 23.64 -5.67 12.27
C PRO A 3 22.34 -6.42 12.00
N TRP A 4 21.24 -5.73 12.30
CA TRP A 4 19.87 -6.25 12.26
C TRP A 4 19.41 -6.62 10.85
N HIS A 5 20.09 -6.09 9.84
CA HIS A 5 19.67 -6.16 8.46
C HIS A 5 20.84 -6.55 7.55
N PRO A 6 20.87 -7.81 7.06
CA PRO A 6 21.71 -8.12 5.91
C PRO A 6 21.28 -7.26 4.73
N ALA A 7 22.23 -7.01 3.83
CA ALA A 7 21.97 -6.33 2.57
C ALA A 7 20.75 -6.94 1.87
N PRO A 8 19.94 -6.13 1.16
CA PRO A 8 18.80 -6.66 0.44
C PRO A 8 19.25 -7.73 -0.55
N SER A 9 18.51 -8.83 -0.58
CA SER A 9 18.68 -9.88 -1.57
C SER A 9 18.34 -9.34 -2.96
N THR A 10 19.28 -9.50 -3.90
CA THR A 10 19.06 -9.17 -5.32
C THR A 10 17.82 -9.86 -5.87
N ARG A 11 17.51 -11.08 -5.41
CA ARG A 11 16.29 -11.80 -5.79
C ARG A 11 15.02 -11.10 -5.30
N ALA A 12 15.01 -10.65 -4.04
CA ALA A 12 13.86 -9.93 -3.48
C ALA A 12 13.62 -8.60 -4.22
N LEU A 13 14.70 -7.87 -4.56
CA LEU A 13 14.63 -6.65 -5.35
C LEU A 13 14.10 -6.91 -6.75
N ALA A 14 14.62 -7.94 -7.44
CA ALA A 14 14.15 -8.31 -8.77
C ALA A 14 12.67 -8.71 -8.78
N MET A 15 12.22 -9.49 -7.78
CA MET A 15 10.83 -9.89 -7.63
C MET A 15 9.90 -8.68 -7.41
N ALA A 16 10.24 -7.80 -6.46
CA ALA A 16 9.43 -6.62 -6.18
C ALA A 16 9.45 -5.62 -7.35
N GLY A 17 10.60 -5.46 -8.03
CA GLY A 17 10.73 -4.63 -9.22
C GLY A 17 9.92 -5.15 -10.40
N ALA A 18 9.96 -6.45 -10.67
CA ALA A 18 9.14 -7.08 -11.72
C ALA A 18 7.65 -6.95 -11.39
N ALA A 19 7.25 -7.18 -10.14
CA ALA A 19 5.87 -6.99 -9.70
C ALA A 19 5.41 -5.53 -9.85
N LEU A 20 6.25 -4.56 -9.47
CA LEU A 20 5.98 -3.13 -9.65
C LEU A 20 5.75 -2.77 -11.12
N LEU A 21 6.69 -3.13 -11.99
CA LEU A 21 6.61 -2.80 -13.42
C LEU A 21 5.43 -3.50 -14.08
N GLY A 22 5.20 -4.77 -13.75
CA GLY A 22 4.05 -5.54 -14.26
C GLY A 22 2.72 -4.94 -13.82
N LEU A 23 2.53 -4.65 -12.53
CA LEU A 23 1.28 -4.12 -12.01
C LEU A 23 1.01 -2.68 -12.49
N LEU A 24 2.02 -1.82 -12.58
CA LEU A 24 1.85 -0.49 -13.17
C LEU A 24 1.57 -0.59 -14.67
N GLY A 25 2.30 -1.43 -15.41
CA GLY A 25 2.02 -1.67 -16.83
C GLY A 25 0.57 -2.11 -17.06
N LEU A 26 0.09 -3.07 -16.26
CA LEU A 26 -1.30 -3.52 -16.28
C LEU A 26 -2.28 -2.40 -15.91
N ALA A 27 -1.99 -1.58 -14.90
CA ALA A 27 -2.84 -0.47 -14.51
C ALA A 27 -3.03 0.55 -15.64
N PHE A 28 -1.93 0.92 -16.32
CA PHE A 28 -1.99 1.86 -17.44
C PHE A 28 -2.66 1.24 -18.68
N ALA A 29 -2.38 -0.03 -18.99
CA ALA A 29 -3.04 -0.74 -20.07
C ALA A 29 -4.55 -0.90 -19.83
N ALA A 30 -4.94 -1.28 -18.61
CA ALA A 30 -6.34 -1.38 -18.20
C ALA A 30 -7.06 -0.03 -18.29
N ALA A 31 -6.42 1.06 -17.84
CA ALA A 31 -6.99 2.40 -17.96
C ALA A 31 -7.20 2.80 -19.43
N ALA A 32 -6.23 2.51 -20.31
CA ALA A 32 -6.35 2.80 -21.73
C ALA A 32 -7.45 1.95 -22.40
N TRP A 33 -7.55 0.67 -22.05
CA TRP A 33 -8.56 -0.26 -22.55
C TRP A 33 -9.98 0.13 -22.14
N THR A 34 -10.14 0.57 -20.89
CA THR A 34 -11.44 0.88 -20.31
C THR A 34 -11.86 2.34 -20.47
N ARG A 35 -11.09 3.17 -21.17
CA ARG A 35 -11.33 4.63 -21.28
C ARG A 35 -12.66 5.05 -21.92
N GLN A 36 -13.34 4.14 -22.61
CA GLN A 36 -14.66 4.38 -23.23
C GLN A 36 -15.81 3.72 -22.44
N ILE A 37 -15.49 3.07 -21.32
CA ILE A 37 -16.44 2.34 -20.49
C ILE A 37 -16.68 3.17 -19.23
N ASP A 38 -17.94 3.29 -18.81
CA ASP A 38 -18.34 3.93 -17.55
C ASP A 38 -18.05 3.02 -16.34
N LEU A 39 -16.80 2.57 -16.22
CA LEU A 39 -16.38 1.68 -15.15
C LEU A 39 -16.28 2.40 -13.81
N PHE A 40 -15.82 3.65 -13.81
CA PHE A 40 -15.80 4.53 -12.64
C PHE A 40 -16.63 5.77 -12.92
N SER A 41 -17.48 6.15 -11.96
CA SER A 41 -18.41 7.27 -12.10
C SER A 41 -17.67 8.61 -12.11
N LEU A 42 -18.00 9.43 -13.11
CA LEU A 42 -17.60 10.85 -13.15
C LEU A 42 -18.37 11.70 -12.13
N VAL A 43 -19.47 11.19 -11.57
CA VAL A 43 -20.17 11.79 -10.42
C VAL A 43 -19.57 11.24 -9.14
N PRO A 44 -19.09 12.09 -8.21
CA PRO A 44 -18.46 11.58 -7.00
C PRO A 44 -19.51 10.99 -6.06
N PRO A 45 -19.11 10.12 -5.10
CA PRO A 45 -20.04 9.50 -4.16
C PRO A 45 -20.90 10.55 -3.43
N GLY A 46 -22.24 10.39 -3.49
CA GLY A 46 -23.20 11.31 -2.89
C GLY A 46 -23.39 12.64 -3.62
N GLY A 47 -22.70 12.87 -4.75
CA GLY A 47 -22.89 14.02 -5.62
C GLY A 47 -24.06 13.88 -6.59
N THR A 48 -24.51 15.01 -7.15
CA THR A 48 -25.58 15.07 -8.16
C THR A 48 -25.08 15.50 -9.54
N SER A 49 -23.83 15.96 -9.65
CA SER A 49 -23.20 16.41 -10.89
C SER A 49 -21.78 15.85 -11.02
N ALA A 50 -21.31 15.72 -12.26
CA ALA A 50 -19.97 15.21 -12.53
C ALA A 50 -18.91 16.21 -12.06
N ASP A 51 -17.90 15.73 -11.33
CA ASP A 51 -16.73 16.52 -10.96
C ASP A 51 -15.60 16.41 -12.00
N PHE A 52 -15.67 15.42 -12.89
CA PHE A 52 -14.74 15.26 -14.00
C PHE A 52 -15.45 15.16 -15.35
N SER A 53 -14.74 15.56 -16.41
CA SER A 53 -15.23 15.45 -17.78
C SER A 53 -14.88 14.09 -18.40
N ASP A 54 -15.56 13.72 -19.49
CA ASP A 54 -15.22 12.52 -20.25
C ASP A 54 -13.77 12.51 -20.77
N ALA A 55 -13.22 13.69 -21.07
CA ALA A 55 -11.82 13.82 -21.48
C ALA A 55 -10.84 13.36 -20.40
N GLN A 56 -11.23 13.42 -19.12
CA GLN A 56 -10.41 13.02 -17.96
C GLN A 56 -10.67 11.58 -17.51
N ARG A 57 -11.58 10.85 -18.17
CA ARG A 57 -11.96 9.49 -17.77
C ARG A 57 -10.79 8.51 -17.73
N GLN A 58 -9.91 8.57 -18.72
CA GLN A 58 -8.73 7.72 -18.74
C GLN A 58 -7.81 7.99 -17.53
N ASP A 59 -7.64 9.26 -17.14
CA ASP A 59 -6.84 9.64 -15.98
C ASP A 59 -7.49 9.25 -14.66
N LEU A 60 -8.82 9.30 -14.59
CA LEU A 60 -9.58 8.77 -13.46
C LEU A 60 -9.32 7.27 -13.31
N HIS A 61 -9.39 6.51 -14.41
CA HIS A 61 -9.13 5.07 -14.40
C HIS A 61 -7.68 4.77 -13.99
N ARG A 62 -6.70 5.54 -14.47
CA ARG A 62 -5.30 5.43 -14.04
C ARG A 62 -5.17 5.63 -12.53
N THR A 63 -5.86 6.62 -11.98
CA THR A 63 -5.86 6.90 -10.53
C THR A 63 -6.35 5.68 -9.73
N PHE A 64 -7.47 5.06 -10.12
CA PHE A 64 -7.98 3.86 -9.43
C PHE A 64 -7.09 2.63 -9.62
N PHE A 65 -6.64 2.33 -10.84
CA PHE A 65 -5.84 1.12 -11.07
C PHE A 65 -4.43 1.21 -10.45
N THR A 66 -3.85 2.42 -10.37
CA THR A 66 -2.54 2.60 -9.72
C THR A 66 -2.62 2.43 -8.20
N ILE A 67 -3.70 2.85 -7.53
CA ILE A 67 -3.87 2.55 -6.10
C ILE A 67 -4.13 1.06 -5.87
N TRP A 68 -4.84 0.36 -6.76
CA TRP A 68 -4.97 -1.10 -6.68
C TRP A 68 -3.61 -1.80 -6.82
N ALA A 69 -2.75 -1.35 -7.73
CA ALA A 69 -1.38 -1.85 -7.86
C ALA A 69 -0.58 -1.65 -6.55
N ALA A 70 -0.67 -0.46 -5.95
CA ALA A 70 -0.03 -0.16 -4.67
C ALA A 70 -0.55 -1.07 -3.53
N LEU A 71 -1.86 -1.32 -3.47
CA LEU A 71 -2.50 -2.23 -2.49
C LEU A 71 -2.02 -3.67 -2.66
N VAL A 72 -1.96 -4.17 -3.89
CA VAL A 72 -1.47 -5.53 -4.18
C VAL A 72 -0.01 -5.68 -3.73
N LEU A 73 0.83 -4.64 -3.90
CA LEU A 73 2.22 -4.65 -3.46
C LEU A 73 2.39 -4.44 -1.94
N VAL A 74 1.52 -3.65 -1.31
CA VAL A 74 1.62 -3.39 0.15
C VAL A 74 1.25 -4.64 0.94
N THR A 75 0.34 -5.46 0.42
CA THR A 75 -0.13 -6.69 1.08
C THR A 75 1.01 -7.64 1.46
N PRO A 76 1.88 -8.11 0.53
CA PRO A 76 3.02 -8.94 0.90
C PRO A 76 4.02 -8.20 1.79
N ALA A 77 4.19 -6.88 1.66
CA ALA A 77 5.04 -6.11 2.56
C ALA A 77 4.55 -6.21 4.02
N LEU A 78 3.26 -6.00 4.26
CA LEU A 78 2.62 -6.13 5.58
C LEU A 78 2.72 -7.56 6.13
N VAL A 79 2.58 -8.57 5.28
CA VAL A 79 2.75 -9.98 5.67
C VAL A 79 4.20 -10.24 6.12
N PHE A 80 5.20 -9.90 5.29
CA PHE A 80 6.60 -10.17 5.63
C PHE A 80 7.11 -9.32 6.79
N PHE A 81 6.50 -8.17 7.05
CA PHE A 81 6.80 -7.31 8.20
C PHE A 81 6.72 -8.05 9.53
N VAL A 82 5.81 -9.02 9.65
CA VAL A 82 5.57 -9.84 10.85
C VAL A 82 6.80 -10.69 11.22
N TRP A 83 7.49 -11.25 10.22
CA TRP A 83 8.66 -12.11 10.40
C TRP A 83 9.99 -11.43 10.06
N ARG A 84 10.00 -10.15 9.69
CA ARG A 84 11.21 -9.39 9.31
C ARG A 84 12.36 -9.53 10.31
N ARG A 85 12.01 -9.80 11.57
CA ARG A 85 12.89 -9.91 12.72
C ARG A 85 13.56 -11.28 12.86
N GLY A 86 12.89 -12.34 12.44
CA GLY A 86 13.35 -13.72 12.61
C GLY A 86 13.93 -14.35 11.34
N SER A 87 13.84 -13.67 10.19
CA SER A 87 14.29 -14.19 8.90
C SER A 87 14.88 -13.09 8.02
N ALA A 88 16.12 -13.29 7.57
CA ALA A 88 16.81 -12.40 6.63
C ALA A 88 16.04 -12.26 5.32
N LEU A 89 15.48 -13.37 4.82
CA LEU A 89 14.66 -13.37 3.60
C LEU A 89 13.38 -12.54 3.81
N ALA A 90 12.66 -12.75 4.91
CA ALA A 90 11.45 -11.98 5.21
C ALA A 90 11.76 -10.49 5.35
N GLY A 91 12.86 -10.13 6.02
CA GLY A 91 13.30 -8.73 6.12
C GLY A 91 13.63 -8.11 4.75
N SER A 92 14.26 -8.87 3.87
CA SER A 92 14.56 -8.41 2.51
C SER A 92 13.31 -8.25 1.65
N LEU A 93 12.38 -9.21 1.70
CA LEU A 93 11.12 -9.16 0.95
C LEU A 93 10.23 -8.03 1.46
N TRP A 94 10.11 -7.87 2.79
CA TRP A 94 9.42 -6.74 3.40
C TRP A 94 9.95 -5.41 2.85
N ARG A 95 11.25 -5.14 2.97
CA ARG A 95 11.82 -3.86 2.46
C ARG A 95 11.58 -3.65 0.98
N ALA A 96 11.76 -4.69 0.16
CA ALA A 96 11.62 -4.60 -1.29
C ALA A 96 10.16 -4.30 -1.70
N PHE A 97 9.19 -5.05 -1.18
CA PHE A 97 7.76 -4.82 -1.47
C PHE A 97 7.24 -3.53 -0.84
N TRP A 98 7.71 -3.15 0.34
CA TRP A 98 7.37 -1.88 0.98
C TRP A 98 7.83 -0.68 0.14
N THR A 99 9.04 -0.76 -0.42
CA THR A 99 9.57 0.27 -1.33
C THR A 99 8.83 0.27 -2.66
N ALA A 100 8.59 -0.90 -3.26
CA ALA A 100 7.85 -1.01 -4.51
C ALA A 100 6.43 -0.46 -4.38
N SER A 101 5.74 -0.76 -3.27
CA SER A 101 4.41 -0.24 -2.98
C SER A 101 4.42 1.28 -2.82
N LEU A 102 5.40 1.86 -2.12
CA LEU A 102 5.58 3.32 -2.05
C LEU A 102 5.73 3.95 -3.44
N LEU A 103 6.51 3.33 -4.34
CA LEU A 103 6.68 3.85 -5.71
C LEU A 103 5.38 3.79 -6.51
N ALA A 104 4.62 2.70 -6.42
CA ALA A 104 3.29 2.61 -7.04
C ALA A 104 2.31 3.64 -6.45
N PHE A 105 2.34 3.83 -5.13
CA PHE A 105 1.54 4.83 -4.43
C PHE A 105 1.95 6.25 -4.85
N ALA A 106 3.24 6.54 -5.05
CA ALA A 106 3.71 7.83 -5.53
C ALA A 106 3.20 8.14 -6.95
N VAL A 107 3.16 7.14 -7.84
CA VAL A 107 2.54 7.29 -9.17
C VAL A 107 1.04 7.57 -9.04
N HIS A 108 0.34 6.84 -8.17
CA HIS A 108 -1.07 7.11 -7.87
C HIS A 108 -1.29 8.53 -7.35
N PHE A 109 -0.52 8.94 -6.35
CA PHE A 109 -0.62 10.24 -5.69
C PHE A 109 -0.33 11.38 -6.67
N TYR A 110 0.68 11.23 -7.54
CA TYR A 110 0.95 12.17 -8.63
C TYR A 110 -0.24 12.28 -9.59
N TRP A 111 -0.80 11.16 -10.03
CA TRP A 111 -1.94 11.17 -10.95
C TRP A 111 -3.18 11.81 -10.31
N ALA A 112 -3.47 11.48 -9.05
CA ALA A 112 -4.57 12.06 -8.31
C ALA A 112 -4.35 13.57 -8.11
N ALA A 113 -3.33 13.98 -7.35
CA ALA A 113 -3.18 15.36 -6.92
C ALA A 113 -2.81 16.31 -8.07
N VAL A 114 -1.91 15.89 -8.96
CA VAL A 114 -1.35 16.76 -10.00
C VAL A 114 -2.16 16.65 -11.29
N VAL A 115 -2.39 15.44 -11.80
CA VAL A 115 -3.04 15.28 -13.12
C VAL A 115 -4.56 15.49 -13.04
N MET A 116 -5.24 14.83 -12.10
CA MET A 116 -6.70 14.92 -11.99
C MET A 116 -7.16 16.24 -11.39
N PHE A 117 -6.50 16.68 -10.30
CA PHE A 117 -6.89 17.88 -9.57
C PHE A 117 -6.08 19.12 -9.95
N GLY A 118 -5.10 19.04 -10.84
CA GLY A 118 -4.34 20.22 -11.28
C GLY A 118 -3.53 20.88 -10.15
N ASN A 119 -3.20 20.14 -9.09
CA ASN A 119 -2.62 20.66 -7.85
C ASN A 119 -3.52 21.69 -7.12
N ASP A 120 -4.83 21.68 -7.38
CA ASP A 120 -5.82 22.49 -6.66
C ASP A 120 -6.18 21.81 -5.32
N TRP A 121 -5.42 22.15 -4.28
CA TRP A 121 -5.66 21.66 -2.92
C TRP A 121 -6.98 22.15 -2.33
N GLY A 122 -7.48 23.30 -2.77
CA GLY A 122 -8.81 23.77 -2.37
C GLY A 122 -9.87 22.77 -2.81
N ARG A 123 -9.78 22.29 -4.05
CA ARG A 123 -10.69 21.27 -4.56
C ARG A 123 -10.46 19.89 -3.94
N ILE A 124 -9.21 19.46 -3.76
CA ILE A 124 -8.87 18.15 -3.14
C ILE A 124 -9.42 18.05 -1.71
N LEU A 125 -9.34 19.13 -0.93
CA LEU A 125 -9.76 19.13 0.47
C LEU A 125 -11.29 19.11 0.67
N HIS A 126 -12.06 19.44 -0.36
CA HIS A 126 -13.52 19.61 -0.27
C HIS A 126 -14.31 18.67 -1.20
N THR A 127 -13.64 17.76 -1.93
CA THR A 127 -14.32 16.75 -2.76
C THR A 127 -14.67 15.51 -1.94
N PRO A 128 -15.89 14.94 -2.08
CA PRO A 128 -16.24 13.68 -1.42
C PRO A 128 -15.55 12.46 -2.04
N ARG A 129 -14.80 12.63 -3.13
CA ARG A 129 -14.05 11.57 -3.79
C ARG A 129 -12.74 11.20 -3.09
N VAL A 130 -12.20 12.11 -2.26
CA VAL A 130 -10.97 11.89 -1.51
C VAL A 130 -11.30 11.96 -0.02
N SER A 131 -11.23 10.83 0.66
CA SER A 131 -11.80 10.69 2.00
C SER A 131 -10.92 11.29 3.11
N ALA A 132 -9.61 11.26 2.94
CA ALA A 132 -8.67 11.74 3.95
C ALA A 132 -7.42 12.41 3.34
N PRO A 133 -7.56 13.44 2.48
CA PRO A 133 -6.46 14.00 1.68
C PRO A 133 -5.27 14.48 2.51
N VAL A 134 -5.52 15.11 3.66
CA VAL A 134 -4.46 15.55 4.58
C VAL A 134 -3.72 14.35 5.16
N LEU A 135 -4.46 13.35 5.63
CA LEU A 135 -3.89 12.16 6.26
C LEU A 135 -3.07 11.35 5.26
N ASP A 136 -3.56 11.19 4.03
CA ASP A 136 -2.86 10.50 2.94
C ASP A 136 -1.55 11.21 2.58
N THR A 137 -1.55 12.54 2.56
CA THR A 137 -0.34 13.34 2.29
C THR A 137 0.68 13.20 3.41
N VAL A 138 0.25 13.30 4.67
CA VAL A 138 1.13 13.10 5.84
C VAL A 138 1.68 11.68 5.85
N PHE A 139 0.84 10.69 5.56
CA PHE A 139 1.23 9.29 5.45
C PHE A 139 2.27 9.09 4.33
N ALA A 140 2.09 9.68 3.15
CA ALA A 140 3.04 9.58 2.04
C ALA A 140 4.44 10.05 2.44
N VAL A 141 4.53 11.22 3.07
CA VAL A 141 5.80 11.78 3.58
C VAL A 141 6.39 10.87 4.65
N TRP A 142 5.56 10.40 5.59
CA TRP A 142 6.02 9.53 6.67
C TRP A 142 6.51 8.17 6.16
N TRP A 143 5.88 7.62 5.13
CA TRP A 143 6.27 6.39 4.47
C TRP A 143 7.61 6.55 3.74
N CYS A 144 7.83 7.67 3.03
CA CYS A 144 9.14 7.99 2.46
C CYS A 144 10.24 7.96 3.54
N ILE A 145 10.00 8.58 4.69
CA ILE A 145 10.94 8.56 5.82
C ILE A 145 11.20 7.13 6.30
N ASP A 146 10.16 6.29 6.47
CA ASP A 146 10.36 4.90 6.90
C ASP A 146 11.16 4.06 5.89
N VAL A 147 10.92 4.25 4.59
CA VAL A 147 11.70 3.60 3.53
C VAL A 147 13.16 4.05 3.62
N LEU A 148 13.42 5.36 3.72
CA LEU A 148 14.80 5.86 3.89
C LEU A 148 15.46 5.26 5.14
N LEU A 149 14.76 5.19 6.27
CA LEU A 149 15.25 4.53 7.48
C LEU A 149 15.50 3.03 7.27
N ALA A 150 14.66 2.34 6.51
CA ALA A 150 14.81 0.91 6.24
C ALA A 150 16.04 0.58 5.39
N TRP A 151 16.46 1.51 4.53
CA TRP A 151 17.62 1.36 3.65
C TRP A 151 18.92 1.92 4.25
N ALA A 152 18.86 3.09 4.89
CA ALA A 152 20.04 3.77 5.40
C ALA A 152 20.45 3.28 6.79
N TYR A 153 19.49 2.84 7.62
CA TYR A 153 19.76 2.57 9.03
C TYR A 153 19.77 1.07 9.34
N ARG A 154 20.94 0.56 9.79
CA ARG A 154 21.13 -0.87 10.10
C ARG A 154 20.64 -1.29 11.49
N GLY A 155 20.31 -0.33 12.36
CA GLY A 155 19.76 -0.59 13.69
C GLY A 155 18.24 -0.45 13.73
N GLU A 156 17.61 -0.87 14.82
CA GLU A 156 16.19 -0.59 15.10
C GLU A 156 16.03 -0.15 16.57
N PRO A 157 16.49 1.07 16.92
CA PRO A 157 16.28 1.65 18.24
C PRO A 157 14.77 1.77 18.51
N GLY A 158 14.41 1.91 19.78
CA GLY A 158 13.01 1.90 20.22
C GLY A 158 12.12 2.85 19.40
N TRP A 159 12.59 4.07 19.13
CA TRP A 159 11.82 5.06 18.37
C TRP A 159 11.58 4.66 16.90
N VAL A 160 12.58 4.12 16.20
CA VAL A 160 12.42 3.60 14.82
C VAL A 160 11.42 2.45 14.82
N ARG A 161 11.50 1.57 15.83
CA ARG A 161 10.57 0.46 15.95
C ARG A 161 9.13 0.94 16.10
N VAL A 162 8.87 1.88 17.01
CA VAL A 162 7.54 2.43 17.23
C VAL A 162 7.03 3.11 15.97
N GLN A 163 7.82 4.02 15.40
CA GLN A 163 7.49 4.73 14.17
C GLN A 163 7.14 3.75 13.04
N ARG A 164 7.95 2.72 12.85
CA ARG A 164 7.74 1.71 11.81
C ARG A 164 6.47 0.90 12.03
N TRP A 165 6.13 0.53 13.26
CA TRP A 165 4.84 -0.11 13.53
C TRP A 165 3.67 0.83 13.22
N LEU A 166 3.75 2.09 13.64
CA LEU A 166 2.68 3.07 13.40
C LEU A 166 2.44 3.31 11.91
N VAL A 167 3.49 3.49 11.10
CA VAL A 167 3.31 3.70 9.65
C VAL A 167 2.73 2.46 8.95
N HIS A 168 3.05 1.25 9.39
CA HIS A 168 2.47 0.02 8.82
C HIS A 168 1.01 -0.17 9.23
N ILE A 169 0.67 0.16 10.47
CA ILE A 169 -0.73 0.16 10.94
C ILE A 169 -1.53 1.21 10.17
N LEU A 170 -1.00 2.42 10.02
CA LEU A 170 -1.65 3.48 9.26
C LEU A 170 -1.83 3.09 7.79
N ALA A 171 -0.81 2.53 7.15
CA ALA A 171 -0.91 2.00 5.79
C ALA A 171 -2.03 0.96 5.67
N PHE A 172 -2.05 -0.02 6.57
CA PHE A 172 -3.10 -1.03 6.59
C PHE A 172 -4.49 -0.39 6.66
N ILE A 173 -4.69 0.55 7.59
CA ILE A 173 -5.97 1.24 7.78
C ILE A 173 -6.35 2.03 6.52
N LEU A 174 -5.45 2.85 5.96
CA LEU A 174 -5.76 3.69 4.80
C LEU A 174 -6.07 2.85 3.56
N PHE A 175 -5.24 1.86 3.22
CA PHE A 175 -5.51 0.97 2.09
C PHE A 175 -6.77 0.12 2.30
N PHE A 176 -7.01 -0.38 3.52
CA PHE A 176 -8.20 -1.16 3.81
C PHE A 176 -9.45 -0.31 3.71
N MET A 177 -9.50 0.84 4.39
CA MET A 177 -10.67 1.72 4.39
C MET A 177 -10.96 2.26 2.99
N GLY A 178 -9.93 2.77 2.30
CA GLY A 178 -10.05 3.28 0.94
C GLY A 178 -10.55 2.23 -0.05
N ALA A 179 -10.08 0.98 0.03
CA ALA A 179 -10.50 -0.07 -0.89
C ALA A 179 -11.79 -0.78 -0.48
N ALA A 180 -11.90 -1.22 0.78
CA ALA A 180 -12.98 -2.06 1.30
C ALA A 180 -14.28 -1.29 1.58
N ARG A 181 -14.17 -0.06 2.07
CA ARG A 181 -15.33 0.76 2.46
C ARG A 181 -15.68 1.79 1.39
N GLU A 182 -14.67 2.46 0.86
CA GLU A 182 -14.85 3.60 -0.06
C GLU A 182 -14.74 3.19 -1.53
N GLY A 183 -14.31 1.96 -1.81
CA GLY A 183 -14.25 1.42 -3.15
C GLY A 183 -15.61 1.42 -3.84
N GLU A 184 -15.68 2.10 -4.98
CA GLU A 184 -16.87 2.19 -5.83
C GLU A 184 -17.26 0.81 -6.39
N LEU A 185 -16.26 0.04 -6.82
CA LEU A 185 -16.43 -1.27 -7.42
C LEU A 185 -16.35 -2.41 -6.41
N LEU A 186 -17.12 -3.48 -6.67
CA LEU A 186 -17.00 -4.75 -5.93
C LEU A 186 -15.57 -5.30 -5.97
N ALA A 187 -14.86 -5.14 -7.10
CA ALA A 187 -13.47 -5.55 -7.23
C ALA A 187 -12.54 -4.81 -6.24
N SER A 188 -12.72 -3.49 -6.08
CA SER A 188 -11.97 -2.70 -5.09
C SER A 188 -12.24 -3.21 -3.67
N ARG A 189 -13.52 -3.47 -3.36
CA ARG A 189 -13.90 -3.97 -2.03
C ARG A 189 -13.32 -5.35 -1.76
N ALA A 190 -13.36 -6.23 -2.75
CA ALA A 190 -12.77 -7.56 -2.68
C ALA A 190 -11.26 -7.49 -2.44
N LEU A 191 -10.53 -6.57 -3.09
CA LEU A 191 -9.10 -6.37 -2.86
C LEU A 191 -8.82 -5.95 -1.41
N GLY A 192 -9.57 -4.97 -0.88
CA GLY A 192 -9.42 -4.50 0.50
C GLY A 192 -9.67 -5.61 1.53
N TRP A 193 -10.77 -6.36 1.39
CA TRP A 193 -11.06 -7.50 2.26
C TRP A 193 -10.04 -8.63 2.12
N SER A 194 -9.57 -8.93 0.90
CA SER A 194 -8.53 -9.93 0.67
C SER A 194 -7.25 -9.57 1.42
N MET A 195 -6.80 -8.31 1.35
CA MET A 195 -5.65 -7.83 2.12
C MET A 195 -5.86 -8.04 3.62
N ALA A 196 -7.04 -7.68 4.15
CA ALA A 196 -7.36 -7.84 5.57
C ALA A 196 -7.27 -9.31 6.02
N VAL A 197 -7.87 -10.24 5.26
CA VAL A 197 -7.81 -11.68 5.57
C VAL A 197 -6.37 -12.20 5.53
N ILE A 198 -5.60 -11.84 4.51
CA ILE A 198 -4.21 -12.29 4.34
C ILE A 198 -3.33 -11.79 5.50
N VAL A 199 -3.43 -10.51 5.85
CA VAL A 199 -2.66 -9.92 6.95
C VAL A 199 -3.09 -10.51 8.31
N ALA A 200 -4.40 -10.70 8.54
CA ALA A 200 -4.90 -11.31 9.76
C ALA A 200 -4.43 -12.77 9.92
N ALA A 201 -4.47 -13.56 8.84
CA ALA A 201 -3.96 -14.92 8.82
C ALA A 201 -2.45 -14.96 9.14
N ALA A 202 -1.66 -14.03 8.58
CA ALA A 202 -0.24 -13.92 8.86
C ALA A 202 0.04 -13.60 10.34
N LEU A 203 -0.68 -12.64 10.92
CA LEU A 203 -0.57 -12.29 12.33
C LEU A 203 -0.98 -13.45 13.25
N GLY A 204 -2.09 -14.12 12.94
CA GLY A 204 -2.59 -15.28 13.67
C GLY A 204 -1.60 -16.44 13.67
N TRP A 205 -1.00 -16.73 12.51
CA TRP A 205 0.05 -17.74 12.37
C TRP A 205 1.28 -17.39 13.21
N ALA A 206 1.76 -16.15 13.15
CA ALA A 206 2.91 -15.71 13.94
C ALA A 206 2.64 -15.77 15.45
N LEU A 207 1.43 -15.42 15.89
CA LEU A 207 1.02 -15.54 17.30
C LEU A 207 1.00 -17.01 17.73
N TRP A 208 0.40 -17.89 16.94
CA TRP A 208 0.34 -19.32 17.21
C TRP A 208 1.74 -19.96 17.32
N GLN A 209 2.66 -19.61 16.42
CA GLN A 209 4.06 -20.06 16.50
C GLN A 209 4.73 -19.63 17.81
N ARG A 210 4.54 -18.38 18.24
CA ARG A 210 5.10 -17.87 19.51
C ARG A 210 4.50 -18.59 20.72
N LEU A 211 3.20 -18.88 20.70
CA LEU A 211 2.53 -19.62 21.77
C LEU A 211 3.02 -21.07 21.86
N ARG A 212 3.22 -21.74 20.71
CA ARG A 212 3.80 -23.10 20.67
C ARG A 212 5.21 -23.16 21.23
N GLN A 213 6.06 -22.19 20.88
CA GLN A 213 7.45 -22.13 21.37
C GLN A 213 7.56 -21.85 22.87
N ARG A 214 6.51 -21.29 23.50
CA ARG A 214 6.46 -21.00 24.94
C ARG A 214 5.95 -22.15 25.80
N ARG A 215 5.39 -23.22 25.23
CA ARG A 215 4.98 -24.39 26.01
C ARG A 215 6.26 -25.14 26.44
N PRO A 216 6.56 -25.25 27.75
CA PRO A 216 7.69 -26.05 28.20
C PRO A 216 7.49 -27.49 27.74
N ALA A 217 8.57 -28.15 27.29
CA ALA A 217 8.53 -29.58 27.05
C ALA A 217 8.05 -30.25 28.35
N ALA A 218 6.98 -31.03 28.27
CA ALA A 218 6.61 -31.88 29.39
C ALA A 218 7.83 -32.75 29.70
N VAL A 219 8.40 -32.57 30.90
CA VAL A 219 9.44 -33.45 31.41
C VAL A 219 8.75 -34.79 31.62
N VAL A 220 9.02 -35.74 30.72
CA VAL A 220 8.65 -37.16 30.86
C VAL A 220 9.82 -37.89 31.49
#